data_AF-A0A968LM60-F1
#
_entry.id   AF-A0A968LM60-F1
#
_cell.length_a   1.000
_cell.length_b   1.000
_cell.length_c   1.000
_cell.angle_alpha   90.00
_cell.angle_beta   90.00
_cell.angle_gamma   90.00
#
_symmetry.space_group_name_H-M   'P 1'
#
loop_
_entity.id
_entity.type
_entity.pdbx_description
1 polymer ?
#
loop_
_entity_poly.entity_id
_entity_poly.type
_entity_poly.pdbx_seq_one_letter_code
_entity_poly.pdbx_strand_id
1 'polypeptide(L)'
;MLQDVLKRIESACLEVGRNPGSVKLIAVTKAHDLEEIEARVLRFPHRIVGENRVQEALPKMEAHPNLEWHLIGHLQTNKVKYCQGFSAIHSVDSAKLLEEIARRGATWERTPQLFLEINTGGEAQKHGATVNEAAGLLEVARGLGLNVVGLMTVAPQGLERAREAFRALRELRDALGLKELSMGMSDDLEVAIAEGATLVRVGRAVFS
;
A
#
# COMPACT_ATOMS: atom_id res chain seq x y z
N MET A 1 16.42 -11.89 -0.86
CA MET A 1 16.11 -11.94 0.58
C MET A 1 15.73 -10.55 1.11
N LEU A 2 15.05 -10.44 2.27
CA LEU A 2 14.63 -9.16 2.86
C LEU A 2 15.77 -8.13 2.96
N GLN A 3 16.95 -8.53 3.45
CA GLN A 3 18.10 -7.64 3.59
C GLN A 3 18.58 -7.07 2.24
N ASP A 4 18.50 -7.85 1.17
CA ASP A 4 18.89 -7.38 -0.17
C ASP A 4 17.92 -6.31 -0.65
N VAL A 5 16.63 -6.48 -0.39
CA VAL A 5 15.60 -5.49 -0.71
C VAL A 5 15.81 -4.21 0.10
N LEU A 6 16.14 -4.32 1.40
CA LEU A 6 16.44 -3.16 2.23
C LEU A 6 17.68 -2.40 1.72
N LYS A 7 18.73 -3.11 1.30
CA LYS A 7 19.91 -2.51 0.67
C LYS A 7 19.58 -1.83 -0.66
N ARG A 8 18.73 -2.46 -1.49
CA ARG A 8 18.26 -1.84 -2.75
C ARG A 8 17.52 -0.52 -2.47
N ILE A 9 16.64 -0.50 -1.47
CA ILE A 9 15.92 0.71 -1.06
C ILE A 9 16.90 1.78 -0.57
N GLU A 10 17.87 1.42 0.27
CA GLU A 10 18.90 2.32 0.77
C GLU A 10 19.71 2.94 -0.38
N SER A 11 20.26 2.11 -1.27
CA SER A 11 21.02 2.57 -2.44
C SER A 11 20.18 3.49 -3.33
N ALA A 12 18.95 3.09 -3.66
CA ALA A 12 18.06 3.89 -4.50
C ALA A 12 17.74 5.25 -3.86
N CYS A 13 17.57 5.31 -2.54
CA CYS A 13 17.36 6.58 -1.83
C CYS A 13 18.60 7.46 -1.92
N LEU A 14 19.79 6.91 -1.66
CA LEU A 14 21.06 7.65 -1.70
C LEU A 14 21.36 8.20 -3.10
N GLU A 15 21.10 7.42 -4.15
CA GLU A 15 21.29 7.82 -5.55
C GLU A 15 20.48 9.06 -5.94
N VAL A 16 19.28 9.25 -5.36
CA VAL A 16 18.42 10.41 -5.62
C VAL A 16 18.45 11.44 -4.49
N GLY A 17 19.42 11.36 -3.57
CA GLY A 17 19.62 12.33 -2.49
C GLY A 17 18.50 12.32 -1.43
N ARG A 18 17.81 11.19 -1.25
CA ARG A 18 16.75 11.01 -0.24
C ARG A 18 17.28 10.29 0.99
N ASN A 19 16.69 10.58 2.16
CA ASN A 19 16.94 9.82 3.38
C ASN A 19 16.41 8.37 3.21
N PRO A 20 17.23 7.32 3.39
CA PRO A 20 16.77 5.93 3.37
C PRO A 20 15.59 5.64 4.30
N GLY A 21 15.53 6.30 5.47
CA GLY A 21 14.41 6.16 6.41
C GLY A 21 13.09 6.78 5.94
N SER A 22 13.08 7.51 4.82
CA SER A 22 11.85 8.07 4.23
C SER A 22 11.04 7.08 3.41
N VAL A 23 11.57 5.87 3.16
CA VAL A 23 10.91 4.82 2.38
C VAL A 23 10.75 3.57 3.24
N LYS A 24 9.51 3.15 3.44
CA LYS A 24 9.17 1.93 4.17
C LYS A 24 8.98 0.78 3.19
N LEU A 25 9.50 -0.39 3.55
CA LEU A 25 9.20 -1.64 2.87
C LEU A 25 7.90 -2.23 3.44
N ILE A 26 6.98 -2.65 2.58
CA ILE A 26 5.92 -3.59 2.90
C ILE A 26 6.34 -4.94 2.34
N ALA A 27 6.69 -5.89 3.21
CA ALA A 27 6.98 -7.27 2.80
C ALA A 27 5.66 -7.98 2.42
N VAL A 28 5.49 -8.32 1.14
CA VAL A 28 4.23 -8.90 0.66
C VAL A 28 4.23 -10.40 0.88
N THR A 29 3.38 -10.88 1.80
CA THR A 29 3.38 -12.25 2.34
C THR A 29 2.33 -13.17 1.73
N LYS A 30 1.60 -12.70 0.71
CA LYS A 30 0.58 -13.49 0.02
C LYS A 30 1.17 -14.80 -0.52
N ALA A 31 0.40 -15.88 -0.42
CA ALA A 31 0.78 -17.25 -0.77
C ALA A 31 1.97 -17.86 0.02
N HIS A 32 2.44 -17.20 1.07
CA HIS A 32 3.49 -17.72 1.97
C HIS A 32 2.89 -18.09 3.32
N ASP A 33 3.32 -19.22 3.89
CA ASP A 33 2.89 -19.67 5.21
C ASP A 33 3.65 -18.96 6.34
N LEU A 34 3.27 -19.25 7.60
CA LEU A 34 3.86 -18.61 8.76
C LEU A 34 5.35 -18.94 8.94
N GLU A 35 5.74 -20.19 8.66
CA GLU A 35 7.14 -20.63 8.79
C GLU A 35 8.04 -19.85 7.80
N GLU A 36 7.58 -19.69 6.56
CA GLU A 36 8.31 -18.93 5.56
C GLU A 36 8.37 -17.43 5.90
N ILE A 37 7.28 -16.85 6.40
CA ILE A 37 7.24 -15.45 6.85
C ILE A 37 8.21 -15.24 8.02
N GLU A 38 8.24 -16.15 9.00
CA GLU A 38 9.18 -16.09 10.11
C GLU A 38 10.64 -16.16 9.63
N ALA A 39 10.94 -17.15 8.78
CA ALA A 39 12.28 -17.41 8.29
C ALA A 39 12.80 -16.34 7.31
N ARG A 40 11.93 -15.67 6.55
CA ARG A 40 12.34 -14.70 5.52
C ARG A 40 12.16 -13.24 5.95
N VAL A 41 11.21 -12.96 6.83
CA VAL A 41 10.85 -11.60 7.24
C VAL A 41 11.11 -11.37 8.72
N LEU A 42 10.55 -12.20 9.61
CA LEU A 42 10.50 -11.88 11.06
C LEU A 42 11.80 -12.18 11.82
N ARG A 43 12.73 -12.94 11.23
CA ARG A 43 14.12 -13.04 11.72
C ARG A 43 14.88 -11.70 11.69
N PHE A 44 14.32 -10.68 11.04
CA PHE A 44 14.83 -9.32 11.00
C PHE A 44 13.91 -8.38 11.82
N PRO A 45 14.37 -7.19 12.25
CA PRO A 45 13.55 -6.21 12.95
C PRO A 45 12.56 -5.49 12.02
N HIS A 46 11.93 -6.23 11.10
CA HIS A 46 10.92 -5.74 10.19
C HIS A 46 9.52 -6.08 10.73
N ARG A 47 8.57 -5.16 10.57
CA ARG A 47 7.24 -5.29 11.18
C ARG A 47 6.07 -5.02 10.22
N ILE A 48 6.32 -4.50 9.02
CA ILE A 48 5.28 -4.11 8.08
C ILE A 48 5.08 -5.19 7.03
N VAL A 49 3.92 -5.84 7.04
CA VAL A 49 3.60 -6.94 6.13
C VAL A 49 2.35 -6.64 5.33
N GLY A 50 2.30 -7.12 4.10
CA GLY A 50 1.23 -6.85 3.14
C GLY A 50 0.53 -8.11 2.68
N GLU A 51 -0.79 -8.13 2.79
CA GLU A 51 -1.64 -9.20 2.27
C GLU A 51 -2.58 -8.73 1.17
N ASN A 52 -2.87 -9.62 0.23
CA ASN A 52 -3.79 -9.33 -0.87
C ASN A 52 -5.25 -9.66 -0.51
N ARG A 53 -5.47 -10.61 0.40
CA ARG A 53 -6.80 -11.14 0.71
C ARG A 53 -7.00 -11.17 2.21
N VAL A 54 -8.11 -10.59 2.66
CA VAL A 54 -8.53 -10.59 4.07
C VAL A 54 -8.50 -11.98 4.67
N GLN A 55 -9.08 -12.97 3.98
CA GLN A 55 -9.19 -14.34 4.50
C GLN A 55 -7.83 -15.01 4.71
N GLU A 56 -6.82 -14.63 3.93
CA GLU A 56 -5.47 -15.13 4.08
C GLU A 56 -4.74 -14.43 5.23
N ALA A 57 -5.01 -13.14 5.43
CA ALA A 57 -4.41 -12.34 6.49
C ALA A 57 -4.89 -12.75 7.88
N LEU A 58 -6.20 -12.99 8.07
CA LEU A 58 -6.81 -13.22 9.40
C LEU A 58 -6.08 -14.26 10.28
N PRO A 59 -5.82 -15.50 9.82
CA PRO A 59 -5.11 -16.47 10.65
C PRO A 59 -3.66 -16.06 10.92
N LYS A 60 -3.01 -15.36 9.99
CA LYS A 60 -1.63 -14.88 10.17
C LYS A 60 -1.56 -13.71 11.18
N MET A 61 -2.57 -12.85 11.16
CA MET A 61 -2.75 -11.76 12.11
C MET A 61 -2.97 -12.26 13.53
N GLU A 62 -3.73 -13.33 13.69
CA GLU A 62 -3.94 -13.98 14.98
C GLU A 62 -2.63 -14.57 15.54
N ALA A 63 -1.82 -15.20 14.69
CA ALA A 63 -0.50 -15.72 15.07
C ALA A 63 0.53 -14.61 15.37
N HIS A 64 0.46 -13.49 14.67
CA HIS A 64 1.37 -12.36 14.83
C HIS A 64 0.64 -11.02 15.00
N PRO A 65 0.04 -10.77 16.17
CA PRO A 65 -0.75 -9.55 16.44
C PRO A 65 0.11 -8.29 16.55
N ASN A 66 1.43 -8.43 16.72
CA ASN A 66 2.37 -7.33 16.88
C ASN A 66 2.91 -6.76 15.54
N LEU A 67 2.49 -7.31 14.40
CA LEU A 67 2.90 -6.80 13.08
C LEU A 67 1.93 -5.72 12.59
N GLU A 68 2.46 -4.81 11.77
CA GLU A 68 1.67 -3.84 11.03
C GLU A 68 1.15 -4.49 9.74
N TRP A 69 -0.09 -4.97 9.78
CA TRP A 69 -0.74 -5.61 8.65
C TRP A 69 -1.37 -4.58 7.71
N HIS A 70 -0.96 -4.61 6.44
CA HIS A 70 -1.47 -3.77 5.37
C HIS A 70 -2.29 -4.61 4.39
N LEU A 71 -3.54 -4.22 4.11
CA LEU A 71 -4.32 -4.82 3.02
C LEU A 71 -3.98 -4.08 1.73
N ILE A 72 -3.32 -4.76 0.81
CA ILE A 72 -2.80 -4.17 -0.45
C ILE A 72 -3.46 -4.71 -1.71
N GLY A 73 -4.38 -5.68 -1.57
CA GLY A 73 -5.22 -6.17 -2.66
C GLY A 73 -6.62 -5.58 -2.59
N HIS A 74 -7.36 -5.71 -3.69
CA HIS A 74 -8.72 -5.18 -3.83
C HIS A 74 -9.65 -5.63 -2.69
N LEU A 75 -10.30 -4.65 -2.04
CA LEU A 75 -11.23 -4.88 -0.93
C LEU A 75 -12.68 -4.83 -1.39
N GLN A 76 -13.33 -6.00 -1.41
CA GLN A 76 -14.76 -6.08 -1.62
C GLN A 76 -15.53 -5.49 -0.42
N THR A 77 -16.58 -4.70 -0.69
CA THR A 77 -17.40 -4.03 0.34
C THR A 77 -17.89 -4.99 1.44
N ASN A 78 -18.32 -6.21 1.08
CA ASN A 78 -18.81 -7.19 2.05
C ASN A 78 -17.71 -7.78 2.99
N LYS A 79 -16.43 -7.53 2.70
CA LYS A 79 -15.28 -7.97 3.50
C LYS A 79 -14.78 -6.91 4.46
N VAL A 80 -15.25 -5.66 4.36
CA VAL A 80 -14.84 -4.55 5.24
C VAL A 80 -15.03 -4.90 6.72
N LYS A 81 -16.06 -5.68 7.07
CA LYS A 81 -16.33 -6.14 8.44
C LYS A 81 -15.18 -6.91 9.12
N TYR A 82 -14.20 -7.39 8.36
CA TYR A 82 -13.04 -8.12 8.86
C TYR A 82 -11.77 -7.25 8.93
N CYS A 83 -11.87 -5.95 8.63
CA CYS A 83 -10.69 -5.10 8.46
C CYS A 83 -10.20 -4.41 9.73
N GLN A 84 -10.82 -4.67 10.90
CA GLN A 84 -10.49 -4.02 12.18
C GLN A 84 -9.02 -4.17 12.59
N GLY A 85 -8.40 -5.33 12.31
CA GLY A 85 -7.02 -5.60 12.70
C GLY A 85 -5.96 -5.01 11.76
N PHE A 86 -6.34 -4.44 10.61
CA PHE A 86 -5.37 -3.88 9.67
C PHE A 86 -4.89 -2.51 10.13
N SER A 87 -3.59 -2.25 9.97
CA SER A 87 -3.00 -0.93 10.19
C SER A 87 -3.31 0.02 9.03
N ALA A 88 -3.36 -0.51 7.79
CA ALA A 88 -3.70 0.26 6.61
C ALA A 88 -4.46 -0.55 5.54
N ILE A 89 -5.29 0.13 4.75
CA ILE A 89 -5.96 -0.39 3.55
C ILE A 89 -5.53 0.47 2.37
N HIS A 90 -4.95 -0.15 1.35
CA HIS A 90 -4.35 0.58 0.23
C HIS A 90 -5.23 0.64 -1.03
N SER A 91 -6.32 -0.11 -1.05
CA SER A 91 -7.13 -0.38 -2.25
C SER A 91 -8.47 0.37 -2.24
N VAL A 92 -8.53 1.58 -1.67
CA VAL A 92 -9.80 2.32 -1.59
C VAL A 92 -10.04 3.07 -2.90
N ASP A 93 -11.05 2.68 -3.66
CA ASP A 93 -11.30 3.15 -5.03
C ASP A 93 -12.68 3.79 -5.24
N SER A 94 -13.53 3.85 -4.21
CA SER A 94 -14.92 4.27 -4.37
C SER A 94 -15.56 4.84 -3.10
N ALA A 95 -16.53 5.74 -3.28
CA ALA A 95 -17.32 6.33 -2.20
C ALA A 95 -18.09 5.25 -1.42
N LYS A 96 -18.65 4.26 -2.12
CA LYS A 96 -19.34 3.11 -1.51
C LYS A 96 -18.43 2.33 -0.55
N LEU A 97 -17.15 2.17 -0.88
CA LEU A 97 -16.19 1.51 0.00
C LEU A 97 -15.86 2.38 1.22
N LEU A 98 -15.68 3.69 1.03
CA LEU A 98 -15.50 4.64 2.13
C LEU A 98 -16.68 4.62 3.11
N GLU A 99 -17.91 4.69 2.60
CA GLU A 99 -19.14 4.65 3.42
C GLU A 99 -19.22 3.36 4.26
N GLU A 100 -18.92 2.21 3.67
CA GLU A 100 -18.91 0.94 4.41
C GLU A 100 -17.77 0.88 5.43
N ILE A 101 -16.58 1.42 5.12
CA ILE A 101 -15.46 1.54 6.07
C ILE A 101 -15.86 2.41 7.24
N ALA A 102 -16.48 3.58 7.01
CA ALA A 102 -16.95 4.46 8.07
C ALA A 102 -18.01 3.78 8.94
N ARG A 103 -18.99 3.12 8.32
CA ARG A 103 -20.07 2.44 9.02
C ARG A 103 -19.58 1.30 9.91
N ARG A 104 -18.63 0.49 9.44
CA ARG A 104 -18.03 -0.61 10.24
C ARG A 104 -17.03 -0.07 11.26
N GLY A 105 -16.21 0.89 10.85
CA GLY A 105 -15.18 1.56 11.63
C GLY A 105 -15.71 2.25 12.88
N ALA A 106 -16.96 2.70 12.86
CA ALA A 106 -17.63 3.27 14.04
C ALA A 106 -17.67 2.33 15.26
N THR A 107 -17.52 1.01 15.06
CA THR A 107 -17.49 0.01 16.14
C THR A 107 -16.08 -0.46 16.49
N TRP A 108 -15.06 0.03 15.80
CA TRP A 108 -13.67 -0.38 15.99
C TRP A 108 -12.95 0.59 16.92
N GLU A 109 -12.04 0.06 17.73
CA GLU A 109 -11.16 0.90 18.57
C GLU A 109 -10.29 1.85 17.72
N ARG A 110 -9.90 1.39 16.53
CA ARG A 110 -9.12 2.15 15.57
C ARG A 110 -9.54 1.79 14.15
N THR A 111 -9.76 2.82 13.32
CA THR A 111 -9.92 2.64 11.88
C THR A 111 -8.55 2.58 11.20
N PRO A 112 -8.33 1.68 10.22
CA PRO A 112 -7.09 1.62 9.44
C PRO A 112 -6.79 2.96 8.75
N GLN A 113 -5.52 3.26 8.53
CA GLN A 113 -5.13 4.32 7.60
C GLN A 113 -5.54 3.94 6.18
N LEU A 114 -6.01 4.91 5.39
CA LEU A 114 -6.49 4.65 4.04
C LEU A 114 -5.55 5.25 3.00
N PHE A 115 -5.32 4.51 1.93
CA PHE A 115 -4.80 5.04 0.68
C PHE A 115 -5.86 4.93 -0.39
N LEU A 116 -5.99 5.98 -1.20
CA LEU A 116 -6.82 5.93 -2.39
C LEU A 116 -6.04 5.23 -3.51
N GLU A 117 -6.59 4.16 -4.07
CA GLU A 117 -6.02 3.48 -5.23
C GLU A 117 -6.38 4.24 -6.49
N ILE A 118 -5.38 4.73 -7.22
CA ILE A 118 -5.54 5.52 -8.43
C ILE A 118 -5.05 4.73 -9.63
N ASN A 119 -5.91 4.61 -10.64
CA ASN A 119 -5.56 4.06 -11.93
C ASN A 119 -4.87 5.13 -12.79
N THR A 120 -3.55 5.29 -12.60
CA THR A 120 -2.73 6.23 -13.37
C THR A 120 -2.37 5.71 -14.77
N GLY A 121 -2.55 4.41 -15.03
CA GLY A 121 -2.25 3.79 -16.32
C GLY A 121 -3.36 3.91 -17.37
N GLY A 122 -4.56 4.39 -16.99
CA GLY A 122 -5.71 4.56 -17.89
C GLY A 122 -6.28 3.25 -18.47
N GLU A 123 -5.82 2.11 -17.97
CA GLU A 123 -6.22 0.77 -18.41
C GLU A 123 -7.57 0.43 -17.76
N ALA A 124 -8.67 0.47 -18.52
CA ALA A 124 -10.04 0.31 -18.01
C ALA A 124 -10.30 -1.00 -17.26
N GLN A 125 -9.48 -2.03 -17.50
CA GLN A 125 -9.53 -3.32 -16.83
C GLN A 125 -8.87 -3.35 -15.44
N LYS A 126 -8.17 -2.27 -15.04
CA LYS A 126 -7.49 -2.19 -13.74
C LYS A 126 -8.35 -1.48 -12.70
N HIS A 127 -8.22 -1.93 -11.46
CA HIS A 127 -8.85 -1.30 -10.30
C HIS A 127 -8.28 0.11 -10.03
N GLY A 128 -8.99 0.85 -9.18
CA GLY A 128 -8.62 2.21 -8.79
C GLY A 128 -9.51 3.26 -9.42
N ALA A 129 -9.65 4.37 -8.69
CA ALA A 129 -10.32 5.56 -9.16
C ALA A 129 -9.48 6.25 -10.24
N THR A 130 -10.14 6.99 -11.13
CA THR A 130 -9.44 7.87 -12.05
C THR A 130 -8.81 9.05 -11.30
N VAL A 131 -7.81 9.69 -11.94
CA VAL A 131 -7.17 10.91 -11.41
C VAL A 131 -8.21 12.00 -11.09
N ASN A 132 -9.24 12.13 -11.92
CA ASN A 132 -10.29 13.13 -11.76
C ASN A 132 -11.24 12.83 -10.59
N GLU A 133 -11.42 11.56 -10.24
CA GLU A 133 -12.29 11.15 -9.12
C GLU A 133 -11.59 11.28 -7.76
N ALA A 134 -10.25 11.31 -7.73
CA ALA A 134 -9.46 11.27 -6.50
C ALA A 134 -9.81 12.39 -5.51
N ALA A 135 -9.98 13.63 -6.01
CA ALA A 135 -10.36 14.77 -5.18
C ALA A 135 -11.75 14.56 -4.54
N GLY A 136 -12.73 14.11 -5.33
CA GLY A 136 -14.08 13.82 -4.84
C GLY A 136 -14.09 12.72 -3.78
N LEU A 137 -13.32 11.64 -3.99
CA LEU A 137 -13.18 10.57 -2.99
C LEU A 137 -12.52 11.05 -1.70
N LEU A 138 -11.51 11.92 -1.78
CA LEU A 138 -10.88 12.49 -0.60
C LEU A 138 -11.87 13.36 0.20
N GLU A 139 -12.69 14.16 -0.46
CA GLU A 139 -13.72 14.96 0.20
C GLU A 139 -14.79 14.08 0.87
N VAL A 140 -15.23 12.99 0.22
CA VAL A 140 -16.12 12.00 0.85
C VAL A 140 -15.47 11.39 2.09
N ALA A 141 -14.21 10.96 1.99
CA ALA A 141 -13.50 10.38 3.12
C ALA A 141 -13.38 11.36 4.31
N ARG A 142 -13.07 12.63 4.04
CA ARG A 142 -13.01 13.70 5.04
C ARG A 142 -14.37 13.94 5.70
N GLY A 143 -15.45 14.00 4.92
CA GLY A 143 -16.80 14.15 5.43
C GLY A 143 -17.27 12.99 6.31
N LEU A 144 -16.71 11.78 6.09
CA LEU A 144 -16.95 10.59 6.91
C LEU A 144 -16.00 10.48 8.12
N GLY A 145 -15.08 11.42 8.31
CA GLY A 145 -14.08 11.38 9.39
C GLY A 145 -13.00 10.30 9.20
N LEU A 146 -12.79 9.81 7.98
CA LEU A 146 -11.81 8.77 7.67
C LEU A 146 -10.41 9.35 7.45
N ASN A 147 -9.39 8.63 7.92
CA ASN A 147 -7.99 9.05 7.81
C ASN A 147 -7.34 8.57 6.52
N VAL A 148 -7.43 9.38 5.46
CA VAL A 148 -6.68 9.17 4.21
C VAL A 148 -5.29 9.79 4.33
N VAL A 149 -4.26 8.95 4.26
CA VAL A 149 -2.86 9.38 4.46
C VAL A 149 -2.09 9.55 3.15
N GLY A 150 -2.56 8.93 2.07
CA GLY A 150 -1.82 8.89 0.82
C GLY A 150 -2.57 8.28 -0.35
N LEU A 151 -1.81 8.08 -1.43
CA LEU A 151 -2.28 7.45 -2.65
C LEU A 151 -1.51 6.15 -2.92
N MET A 152 -2.15 5.23 -3.63
CA MET A 152 -1.56 3.98 -4.08
C MET A 152 -1.78 3.82 -5.58
N THR A 153 -0.80 3.23 -6.28
CA THR A 153 -1.03 2.74 -7.65
C THR A 153 -0.27 1.45 -7.92
N VAL A 154 -0.77 0.70 -8.91
CA VAL A 154 -0.07 -0.41 -9.56
C VAL A 154 0.22 0.02 -11.00
N ALA A 155 1.48 0.33 -11.27
CA ALA A 155 1.92 0.79 -12.58
C ALA A 155 1.70 -0.28 -13.68
N PRO A 156 1.53 0.16 -14.95
CA PRO A 156 1.69 -0.73 -16.09
C PRO A 156 3.12 -1.30 -16.17
N GLN A 157 3.28 -2.41 -16.90
CA GLN A 157 4.60 -3.00 -17.12
C GLN A 157 5.50 -2.08 -17.97
N GLY A 158 6.79 -2.07 -17.64
CA GLY A 158 7.83 -1.29 -18.30
C GLY A 158 8.26 -0.07 -17.48
N LEU A 159 9.57 0.12 -17.31
CA LEU A 159 10.13 1.13 -16.41
C LEU A 159 9.74 2.57 -16.78
N GLU A 160 9.71 2.90 -18.07
CA GLU A 160 9.31 4.25 -18.52
C GLU A 160 7.83 4.51 -18.24
N ARG A 161 6.94 3.55 -18.55
CA ARG A 161 5.51 3.68 -18.24
C ARG A 161 5.25 3.72 -16.72
N ALA A 162 6.03 2.98 -15.95
CA ALA A 162 5.98 3.02 -14.49
C ALA A 162 6.42 4.39 -13.96
N ARG A 163 7.49 4.96 -14.52
CA ARG A 163 7.96 6.30 -14.18
C ARG A 163 6.89 7.37 -14.42
N GLU A 164 6.24 7.34 -15.58
CA GLU A 164 5.14 8.25 -15.92
C GLU A 164 3.97 8.12 -14.93
N ALA A 165 3.56 6.87 -14.64
CA ALA A 165 2.51 6.58 -13.68
C ALA A 165 2.83 7.07 -12.25
N PHE A 166 4.07 6.87 -11.80
CA PHE A 166 4.51 7.31 -10.46
C PHE A 166 4.66 8.82 -10.35
N ARG A 167 5.14 9.49 -11.41
CA ARG A 167 5.18 10.94 -11.49
C ARG A 167 3.79 11.54 -11.38
N ALA A 168 2.84 11.03 -12.17
CA ALA A 168 1.44 11.48 -12.12
C ALA A 168 0.82 11.27 -10.73
N LEU A 169 1.11 10.14 -10.07
CA LEU A 169 0.64 9.90 -8.71
C LEU A 169 1.24 10.88 -7.70
N ARG A 170 2.54 11.20 -7.82
CA ARG A 170 3.21 12.19 -6.95
C ARG A 170 2.57 13.57 -7.10
N GLU A 171 2.41 14.04 -8.33
CA GLU A 171 1.80 15.35 -8.61
C GLU A 171 0.37 15.43 -8.08
N LEU A 172 -0.42 14.36 -8.26
CA LEU A 172 -1.76 14.27 -7.68
C LEU A 172 -1.73 14.29 -6.14
N ARG A 173 -0.81 13.55 -5.51
CA ARG A 173 -0.64 13.54 -4.05
C ARG A 173 -0.32 14.93 -3.52
N ASP A 174 0.58 15.64 -4.19
CA ASP A 174 0.98 17.01 -3.84
C ASP A 174 -0.22 17.97 -3.96
N ALA A 175 -0.97 17.89 -5.06
CA ALA A 175 -2.17 18.71 -5.28
C ALA A 175 -3.28 18.47 -4.24
N LEU A 176 -3.40 17.23 -3.73
CA LEU A 176 -4.37 16.86 -2.70
C LEU A 176 -3.88 17.14 -1.26
N GLY A 177 -2.62 17.57 -1.09
CA GLY A 177 -2.02 17.83 0.21
C GLY A 177 -1.85 16.57 1.09
N LEU A 178 -1.73 15.40 0.46
CA LEU A 178 -1.49 14.13 1.16
C LEU A 178 0.00 13.91 1.41
N LYS A 179 0.37 12.87 2.17
CA LYS A 179 1.78 12.63 2.56
C LYS A 179 2.36 11.40 1.90
N GLU A 180 1.61 10.31 1.88
CA GLU A 180 2.16 9.00 1.56
C GLU A 180 1.94 8.62 0.07
N LEU A 181 2.92 7.91 -0.50
CA LEU A 181 2.88 7.33 -1.84
C LEU A 181 3.25 5.86 -1.75
N SER A 182 2.24 5.00 -1.85
CA SER A 182 2.41 3.56 -1.93
C SER A 182 2.55 3.14 -3.38
N MET A 183 3.78 3.01 -3.88
CA MET A 183 4.07 2.67 -5.27
C MET A 183 5.44 2.00 -5.41
N GLY A 184 5.61 1.18 -6.44
CA GLY A 184 6.81 0.35 -6.63
C GLY A 184 6.70 -1.05 -6.02
N MET A 185 7.22 -2.02 -6.77
CA MET A 185 7.28 -3.45 -6.52
C MET A 185 8.68 -3.97 -6.86
N SER A 186 8.87 -5.29 -6.95
CA SER A 186 10.21 -5.91 -7.11
C SER A 186 11.01 -5.39 -8.30
N ASP A 187 10.34 -5.02 -9.39
CA ASP A 187 10.98 -4.73 -10.69
C ASP A 187 11.13 -3.22 -10.95
N ASP A 188 10.46 -2.37 -10.18
CA ASP A 188 10.34 -0.94 -10.42
C ASP A 188 10.48 -0.09 -9.13
N LEU A 189 10.93 -0.67 -8.00
CA LEU A 189 11.10 0.06 -6.74
C LEU A 189 12.09 1.22 -6.85
N GLU A 190 13.19 1.06 -7.61
CA GLU A 190 14.17 2.13 -7.78
C GLU A 190 13.56 3.33 -8.49
N VAL A 191 12.76 3.09 -9.53
CA VAL A 191 12.01 4.12 -10.26
C VAL A 191 10.96 4.77 -9.35
N ALA A 192 10.25 3.96 -8.57
CA ALA A 192 9.25 4.47 -7.62
C ALA A 192 9.89 5.39 -6.56
N ILE A 193 11.05 5.01 -6.01
CA ILE A 193 11.81 5.81 -5.04
C ILE A 193 12.27 7.12 -5.67
N ALA A 194 12.81 7.07 -6.89
CA ALA A 194 13.20 8.27 -7.64
C ALA A 194 12.02 9.21 -7.88
N GLU A 195 10.81 8.68 -8.10
CA GLU A 195 9.60 9.47 -8.30
C GLU A 195 8.85 9.80 -6.98
N GLY A 196 9.42 9.50 -5.82
CA GLY A 196 8.92 9.99 -4.52
C GLY A 196 8.15 9.00 -3.66
N ALA A 197 8.21 7.69 -3.95
CA ALA A 197 7.55 6.67 -3.13
C ALA A 197 7.94 6.80 -1.63
N THR A 198 6.97 6.59 -0.75
CA THR A 198 7.19 6.49 0.70
C THR A 198 6.94 5.07 1.22
N LEU A 199 6.20 4.25 0.47
CA LEU A 199 6.08 2.82 0.69
C LEU A 199 6.29 2.05 -0.62
N VAL A 200 7.14 1.02 -0.58
CA VAL A 200 7.32 0.05 -1.67
C VAL A 200 6.82 -1.34 -1.25
N ARG A 201 6.22 -2.10 -2.16
CA ARG A 201 5.54 -3.38 -1.88
C ARG A 201 6.28 -4.54 -2.55
N VAL A 202 7.08 -5.29 -1.80
CA VAL A 202 7.97 -6.31 -2.38
C VAL A 202 7.64 -7.69 -1.84
N GLY A 203 7.25 -8.60 -2.73
CA GLY A 203 7.04 -10.02 -2.44
C GLY A 203 8.17 -10.87 -3.01
N ARG A 204 8.20 -11.05 -4.34
CA ARG A 204 9.14 -11.96 -5.02
C ARG A 204 10.58 -11.83 -4.53
N ALA A 205 11.16 -10.63 -4.53
CA ALA A 205 12.56 -10.45 -4.12
C ALA A 205 12.85 -10.72 -2.62
N VAL A 206 11.82 -10.77 -1.77
CA VAL A 206 11.94 -11.15 -0.35
C VAL A 206 11.98 -12.66 -0.19
N PHE A 207 11.10 -13.37 -0.91
CA PHE A 207 10.84 -14.81 -0.76
C PHE A 207 11.60 -15.70 -1.76
N SER A 208 12.16 -15.12 -2.83
CA SER A 208 13.11 -15.79 -3.74
C SER A 208 14.51 -15.89 -3.13
#